data_AF-A0A523P775-F1
#
_entry.id   AF-A0A523P775-F1
#
_cell.length_a   1.000
_cell.length_b   1.000
_cell.length_c   1.000
_cell.angle_alpha   90.00
_cell.angle_beta   90.00
_cell.angle_gamma   90.00
#
_symmetry.space_group_name_H-M   'P 1'
#
loop_
_entity.id
_entity.type
_entity.pdbx_description
1 polymer ?
#
loop_
_entity_poly.entity_id
_entity_poly.type
_entity_poly.pdbx_seq_one_letter_code
_entity_poly.pdbx_strand_id
1 'polypeptide(L)'
;MDILLDLMVLFIAVVATYVAARAWHYATSRPSASQVDVRDRTQTLNNAIRAINEHDDIWVKLSQVQRAIEAARDLDESELPCKLSHLEEMRIALHNDALRFKLNKMLTSLHQAPDNKDKLAIGQEMLRFLEDESKKQAADPRLIAHYEAPIEEHVEQLQHAAMPTEELEGESYHNYVSEFLDTHDSLLDFSLDNDIPEGVRFFDRTEIAASATCGQDELSVVFEIEGHTIDPDELDNASGKALLQTIYRSVHRRVSQTRCPRHSTAPGIVVCGNSLSELSWQTPGCCQQLRDAVGTQLHNH
;
A
#
# COMPACT_ATOMS: atom_id res chain seq x y z
N MET A 1 55.13 -34.53 -54.22
CA MET A 1 54.33 -34.71 -52.99
C MET A 1 53.59 -33.42 -52.76
N ASP A 2 52.29 -33.53 -52.52
CA ASP A 2 51.28 -32.57 -52.96
C ASP A 2 51.11 -31.37 -52.01
N ILE A 3 51.73 -30.23 -52.36
CA ILE A 3 51.44 -28.92 -51.75
C ILE A 3 49.94 -28.60 -51.83
N LEU A 4 49.27 -29.07 -52.89
CA LEU A 4 47.83 -28.95 -53.06
C LEU A 4 47.04 -29.75 -52.02
N LEU A 5 47.51 -30.94 -51.64
CA LEU A 5 46.85 -31.78 -50.63
C LEU A 5 46.98 -31.14 -49.24
N ASP A 6 48.15 -30.63 -48.90
CA ASP A 6 48.39 -29.94 -47.62
C ASP A 6 47.55 -28.65 -47.50
N LEU A 7 47.41 -27.89 -48.58
CA LEU A 7 46.54 -26.71 -48.62
C LEU A 7 45.06 -27.07 -48.47
N MET A 8 44.61 -28.17 -49.07
CA MET A 8 43.23 -28.64 -48.90
C MET A 8 42.95 -29.10 -47.46
N VAL A 9 43.88 -29.83 -46.83
CA VAL A 9 43.75 -30.26 -45.44
C VAL A 9 43.69 -29.05 -44.50
N LEU A 10 44.55 -28.05 -44.71
CA LEU A 10 44.55 -26.82 -43.92
C LEU A 10 43.24 -26.04 -44.07
N PHE A 11 42.72 -25.92 -45.30
CA PHE A 11 41.45 -25.24 -45.56
C PHE A 11 40.28 -25.93 -44.86
N ILE A 12 40.21 -27.27 -44.92
CA ILE A 12 39.18 -28.05 -44.23
C ILE A 12 39.27 -27.85 -42.71
N ALA A 13 40.48 -27.86 -42.14
CA ALA A 13 40.70 -27.65 -40.71
C ALA A 13 40.25 -26.26 -40.25
N VAL A 14 40.56 -25.21 -41.02
CA VAL A 14 40.13 -23.83 -40.73
C VAL A 14 38.60 -23.70 -40.81
N VAL A 15 37.97 -24.28 -41.83
CA VAL A 15 36.51 -24.26 -41.95
C VAL A 15 35.85 -25.02 -40.81
N ALA A 16 36.35 -26.22 -40.47
CA ALA A 16 35.81 -27.03 -39.39
C ALA A 16 35.93 -26.34 -38.03
N THR A 17 37.10 -25.75 -37.74
CA THR A 17 37.32 -25.00 -36.50
C THR A 17 36.48 -23.73 -36.42
N TYR A 18 36.31 -23.00 -37.53
CA TYR A 18 35.43 -21.84 -37.59
C TYR A 18 33.96 -22.21 -37.33
N VAL A 19 33.46 -23.29 -37.95
CA VAL A 19 32.08 -23.78 -37.74
C VAL A 19 31.90 -24.25 -36.29
N ALA A 20 32.85 -24.99 -35.72
CA ALA A 20 32.79 -25.45 -34.34
C ALA A 20 32.82 -24.28 -33.34
N ALA A 21 33.69 -23.29 -33.55
CA ALA A 21 33.76 -22.09 -32.70
C ALA A 21 32.47 -21.27 -32.78
N ARG A 22 31.87 -21.13 -33.97
CA ARG A 22 30.60 -20.42 -34.16
C ARG A 22 29.42 -21.18 -33.55
N ALA A 23 29.40 -22.52 -33.66
CA ALA A 23 28.40 -23.35 -33.01
C ALA A 23 28.52 -23.30 -31.49
N TRP A 24 29.73 -23.33 -30.95
CA TRP A 24 30.00 -23.16 -29.51
C TRP A 24 29.52 -21.80 -29.02
N HIS A 25 29.90 -20.71 -29.71
CA HIS A 25 29.46 -19.37 -29.36
C HIS A 25 27.93 -19.24 -29.42
N TYR A 26 27.27 -19.86 -30.41
CA TYR A 26 25.81 -19.86 -30.50
C TYR A 26 25.14 -20.68 -29.37
N ALA A 27 25.77 -21.78 -28.96
CA ALA A 27 25.29 -22.59 -27.85
C ALA A 27 25.44 -21.89 -26.49
N THR A 28 26.52 -21.12 -26.30
CA THR A 28 26.80 -20.42 -25.04
C THR A 28 26.21 -19.01 -24.98
N SER A 29 25.88 -18.39 -26.12
CA SER A 29 25.24 -17.07 -26.18
C SER A 29 23.72 -17.12 -26.12
N ARG A 30 23.10 -18.31 -26.09
CA ARG A 30 21.67 -18.41 -25.77
C ARG A 30 21.54 -18.17 -24.26
N PRO A 31 20.89 -17.07 -23.83
CA PRO A 31 20.48 -16.97 -22.44
C PRO A 31 19.69 -18.25 -22.11
N SER A 32 19.97 -18.86 -20.96
CA SER A 32 19.23 -20.05 -20.54
C SER A 32 17.74 -19.74 -20.65
N ALA A 33 16.94 -20.70 -21.14
CA ALA A 33 15.49 -20.51 -21.32
C ALA A 33 14.80 -20.01 -20.02
N SER A 34 15.42 -20.23 -18.86
CA SER A 34 15.02 -19.68 -17.57
C SER A 34 15.18 -18.16 -17.41
N GLN A 35 16.21 -17.52 -18.00
CA GLN A 35 16.46 -16.09 -17.80
C GLN A 35 15.59 -15.18 -18.68
N VAL A 36 15.21 -15.64 -19.87
CA VAL A 36 14.31 -14.88 -20.76
C VAL A 36 12.89 -14.84 -20.18
N ASP A 37 12.47 -15.92 -19.51
CA ASP A 37 11.16 -16.05 -18.88
C ASP A 37 11.00 -15.10 -17.67
N VAL A 38 12.01 -15.03 -16.82
CA VAL A 38 11.98 -14.21 -15.60
C VAL A 38 11.82 -12.72 -15.88
N ARG A 39 12.58 -12.18 -16.84
CA ARG A 39 12.50 -10.74 -17.18
C ARG A 39 11.13 -10.38 -17.74
N ASP A 40 10.56 -11.26 -18.58
CA ASP A 40 9.23 -11.06 -19.17
C ASP A 40 8.12 -11.16 -18.12
N ARG A 41 8.23 -12.12 -17.19
CA ARG A 41 7.31 -12.23 -16.03
C ARG A 41 7.42 -11.04 -15.08
N THR A 42 8.63 -10.56 -14.82
CA THR A 42 8.87 -9.36 -14.00
C THR A 42 8.25 -8.12 -14.64
N GLN A 43 8.39 -7.98 -15.96
CA GLN A 43 7.80 -6.87 -16.71
C GLN A 43 6.27 -6.99 -16.78
N THR A 44 5.74 -8.21 -16.91
CA THR A 44 4.30 -8.49 -16.83
C THR A 44 3.73 -8.10 -15.47
N LEU A 45 4.43 -8.43 -14.38
CA LEU A 45 4.04 -8.05 -13.02
C LEU A 45 4.03 -6.53 -12.84
N ASN A 46 5.08 -5.84 -13.33
CA ASN A 46 5.14 -4.37 -13.26
C ASN A 46 4.00 -3.72 -14.07
N ASN A 47 3.68 -4.25 -15.25
CA ASN A 47 2.55 -3.77 -16.05
C ASN A 47 1.21 -4.02 -15.36
N ALA A 48 1.06 -5.15 -14.66
CA ALA A 48 -0.12 -5.45 -13.87
C ALA A 48 -0.29 -4.46 -12.71
N ILE A 49 0.78 -4.17 -11.96
CA ILE A 49 0.77 -3.17 -10.88
C ILE A 49 0.36 -1.80 -11.43
N ARG A 50 0.90 -1.39 -12.58
CA ARG A 50 0.52 -0.12 -13.21
C ARG A 50 -0.97 -0.09 -13.59
N ALA A 51 -1.48 -1.16 -14.20
CA ALA A 51 -2.88 -1.28 -14.60
C ALA A 51 -3.84 -1.30 -13.39
N ILE A 52 -3.42 -1.89 -12.26
CA ILE A 52 -4.17 -1.83 -10.99
C ILE A 52 -4.31 -0.38 -10.53
N ASN A 53 -3.22 0.38 -10.55
CA ASN A 53 -3.24 1.77 -10.08
C ASN A 53 -4.08 2.67 -10.99
N GLU A 54 -4.07 2.44 -12.31
CA GLU A 54 -4.83 3.20 -13.30
C GLU A 54 -6.35 2.94 -13.29
N HIS A 55 -6.85 1.92 -12.57
CA HIS A 55 -8.28 1.60 -12.53
C HIS A 55 -9.03 2.46 -11.50
N ASP A 56 -10.29 2.83 -11.73
CA ASP A 56 -11.06 3.61 -10.73
C ASP A 56 -11.85 2.72 -9.74
N ASP A 57 -12.30 1.55 -10.21
CA ASP A 57 -13.10 0.62 -9.40
C ASP A 57 -12.24 -0.22 -8.43
N ILE A 58 -12.49 -0.06 -7.13
CA ILE A 58 -11.81 -0.77 -6.02
C ILE A 58 -11.91 -2.30 -6.13
N TRP A 59 -13.05 -2.85 -6.56
CA TRP A 59 -13.25 -4.29 -6.63
C TRP A 59 -12.45 -4.90 -7.77
N VAL A 60 -12.35 -4.17 -8.89
CA VAL A 60 -11.47 -4.55 -9.99
C VAL A 60 -10.01 -4.49 -9.56
N LYS A 61 -9.58 -3.45 -8.83
CA LYS A 61 -8.23 -3.40 -8.26
C LYS A 61 -7.95 -4.62 -7.39
N LEU A 62 -8.82 -4.92 -6.42
CA LEU A 62 -8.69 -6.09 -5.53
C LEU A 62 -8.54 -7.41 -6.30
N SER A 63 -9.39 -7.64 -7.29
CA SER A 63 -9.32 -8.81 -8.19
C SER A 63 -7.98 -8.92 -8.91
N GLN A 64 -7.46 -7.79 -9.39
CA GLN A 64 -6.20 -7.75 -10.13
C GLN A 64 -5.00 -7.93 -9.19
N VAL A 65 -5.00 -7.32 -8.00
CA VAL A 65 -3.94 -7.51 -6.99
C VAL A 65 -3.87 -8.97 -6.56
N GLN A 66 -5.01 -9.60 -6.28
CA GLN A 66 -5.04 -11.01 -5.89
C GLN A 66 -4.45 -11.92 -6.97
N ARG A 67 -4.79 -11.69 -8.24
CA ARG A 67 -4.19 -12.40 -9.38
C ARG A 67 -2.69 -12.14 -9.50
N ALA A 68 -2.24 -10.92 -9.24
CA ALA A 68 -0.82 -10.57 -9.26
C ALA A 68 -0.04 -11.25 -8.13
N ILE A 69 -0.61 -11.35 -6.93
CA ILE A 69 -0.03 -12.09 -5.79
C ILE A 69 0.10 -13.58 -6.14
N GLU A 70 -0.94 -14.19 -6.70
CA GLU A 70 -0.93 -15.59 -7.10
C GLU A 70 0.14 -15.85 -8.17
N ALA A 71 0.19 -15.01 -9.21
CA ALA A 71 1.21 -15.10 -10.25
C ALA A 71 2.63 -14.87 -9.71
N ALA A 72 2.79 -13.99 -8.71
CA ALA A 72 4.07 -13.74 -8.08
C ALA A 72 4.54 -14.95 -7.26
N ARG A 73 3.66 -15.61 -6.50
CA ARG A 73 4.00 -16.78 -5.67
C ARG A 73 4.56 -17.96 -6.45
N ASP A 74 4.27 -18.05 -7.74
CA ASP A 74 4.81 -19.08 -8.64
C ASP A 74 6.26 -18.80 -9.10
N LEU A 75 6.87 -17.68 -8.69
CA LEU A 75 8.24 -17.31 -9.04
C LEU A 75 9.22 -17.67 -7.90
N ASP A 76 10.26 -18.44 -8.19
CA ASP A 76 11.19 -18.97 -7.18
C ASP A 76 12.45 -18.08 -7.01
N GLU A 77 12.29 -16.76 -6.94
CA GLU A 77 13.42 -15.82 -7.03
C GLU A 77 13.62 -14.91 -5.82
N SER A 78 14.89 -14.55 -5.57
CA SER A 78 15.35 -13.73 -4.45
C SER A 78 14.85 -12.28 -4.46
N GLU A 79 14.39 -11.76 -5.60
CA GLU A 79 13.81 -10.40 -5.71
C GLU A 79 12.30 -10.36 -5.46
N LEU A 80 11.65 -11.53 -5.46
CA LEU A 80 10.21 -11.65 -5.25
C LEU A 80 9.72 -11.18 -3.88
N PRO A 81 10.45 -11.38 -2.76
CA PRO A 81 9.93 -11.03 -1.44
C PRO A 81 9.53 -9.56 -1.30
N CYS A 82 10.28 -8.63 -1.91
CA CYS A 82 9.95 -7.21 -1.84
C CYS A 82 8.68 -6.88 -2.64
N LYS A 83 8.53 -7.45 -3.84
CA LYS A 83 7.34 -7.22 -4.68
C LYS A 83 6.09 -7.88 -4.10
N LEU A 84 6.24 -9.08 -3.53
CA LEU A 84 5.15 -9.77 -2.87
C LEU A 84 4.68 -9.00 -1.63
N SER A 85 5.62 -8.51 -0.81
CA SER A 85 5.30 -7.64 0.33
C SER A 85 4.51 -6.41 -0.12
N HIS A 86 4.95 -5.75 -1.19
CA HIS A 86 4.26 -4.57 -1.73
C HIS A 86 2.84 -4.90 -2.24
N LEU A 87 2.67 -6.02 -2.95
CA LEU A 87 1.35 -6.46 -3.41
C LEU A 87 0.44 -6.83 -2.23
N GLU A 88 0.98 -7.45 -1.18
CA GLU A 88 0.22 -7.78 0.04
C GLU A 88 -0.20 -6.52 0.80
N GLU A 89 0.69 -5.52 0.93
CA GLU A 89 0.36 -4.20 1.46
C GLU A 89 -0.75 -3.53 0.63
N MET A 90 -0.64 -3.58 -0.70
CA MET A 90 -1.65 -3.03 -1.60
C MET A 90 -2.99 -3.75 -1.50
N ARG A 91 -2.97 -5.07 -1.28
CA ARG A 91 -4.20 -5.84 -1.04
C ARG A 91 -4.89 -5.40 0.25
N ILE A 92 -4.14 -5.21 1.34
CA ILE A 92 -4.69 -4.78 2.63
C ILE A 92 -5.31 -3.39 2.51
N ALA A 93 -4.59 -2.46 1.88
CA ALA A 93 -5.07 -1.11 1.59
C ALA A 93 -6.42 -1.10 0.85
N LEU A 94 -6.49 -1.82 -0.28
CA LEU A 94 -7.72 -1.87 -1.06
C LEU A 94 -8.87 -2.54 -0.32
N HIS A 95 -8.60 -3.50 0.58
CA HIS A 95 -9.64 -4.06 1.44
C HIS A 95 -10.11 -3.06 2.49
N ASN A 96 -9.21 -2.25 3.04
CA ASN A 96 -9.58 -1.15 3.92
C ASN A 96 -10.50 -0.16 3.18
N ASP A 97 -10.16 0.24 1.96
CA ASP A 97 -10.99 1.17 1.18
C ASP A 97 -12.37 0.58 0.85
N ALA A 98 -12.40 -0.71 0.47
CA ALA A 98 -13.64 -1.43 0.21
C ALA A 98 -14.54 -1.50 1.47
N LEU A 99 -13.92 -1.76 2.62
CA LEU A 99 -14.58 -1.78 3.93
C LEU A 99 -15.18 -0.41 4.25
N ARG A 100 -14.40 0.67 4.11
CA ARG A 100 -14.88 2.05 4.31
C ARG A 100 -16.03 2.41 3.39
N PHE A 101 -15.89 2.11 2.09
CA PHE A 101 -16.93 2.36 1.11
C PHE A 101 -18.25 1.67 1.50
N LYS A 102 -18.18 0.41 1.92
CA LYS A 102 -19.35 -0.36 2.33
C LYS A 102 -19.96 0.18 3.63
N LEU A 103 -19.14 0.52 4.62
CA LEU A 103 -19.59 1.12 5.88
C LEU A 103 -20.25 2.48 5.66
N ASN A 104 -19.65 3.36 4.85
CA ASN A 104 -20.23 4.67 4.51
C ASN A 104 -21.60 4.53 3.86
N LYS A 105 -21.79 3.52 3.01
CA LYS A 105 -23.10 3.21 2.44
C LYS A 105 -24.10 2.75 3.51
N MET A 106 -23.68 1.90 4.44
CA MET A 106 -24.55 1.42 5.54
C MET A 106 -24.89 2.55 6.52
N LEU A 107 -23.93 3.41 6.85
CA LEU A 107 -24.14 4.62 7.63
C LEU A 107 -25.16 5.52 6.94
N THR A 108 -25.03 5.77 5.64
CA THR A 108 -26.02 6.57 4.90
C THR A 108 -27.43 5.97 5.03
N SER A 109 -27.57 4.64 4.96
CA SER A 109 -28.84 3.96 5.20
C SER A 109 -29.33 4.12 6.65
N LEU A 110 -28.43 4.03 7.64
CA LEU A 110 -28.72 4.25 9.06
C LEU A 110 -29.28 5.65 9.31
N HIS A 111 -28.72 6.67 8.64
CA HIS A 111 -29.19 8.05 8.71
C HIS A 111 -30.58 8.22 8.11
N GLN A 112 -30.88 7.52 7.01
CA GLN A 112 -32.15 7.64 6.28
C GLN A 112 -33.28 6.79 6.89
N ALA A 113 -32.97 5.90 7.83
CA ALA A 113 -33.94 5.03 8.46
C ALA A 113 -34.95 5.83 9.32
N PRO A 114 -36.27 5.63 9.12
CA PRO A 114 -37.31 6.49 9.70
C PRO A 114 -37.56 6.24 11.19
N ASP A 115 -37.27 5.04 11.68
CA ASP A 115 -37.51 4.66 13.07
C ASP A 115 -36.31 3.94 13.71
N ASN A 116 -36.32 3.85 15.05
CA ASN A 116 -35.24 3.24 15.81
C ASN A 116 -35.10 1.73 15.56
N LYS A 117 -36.16 1.05 15.12
CA LYS A 117 -36.14 -0.38 14.85
C LYS A 117 -35.36 -0.68 13.56
N ASP A 118 -35.59 0.12 12.52
CA ASP A 118 -34.85 0.04 11.27
C ASP A 118 -33.38 0.44 11.50
N LYS A 119 -33.13 1.49 12.30
CA LYS A 119 -31.77 1.88 12.68
C LYS A 119 -31.04 0.76 13.41
N LEU A 120 -31.70 0.12 14.38
CA LEU A 120 -31.14 -1.00 15.12
C LEU A 120 -30.80 -2.18 14.19
N ALA A 121 -31.69 -2.50 13.24
CA ALA A 121 -31.43 -3.57 12.27
C ALA A 121 -30.21 -3.27 11.40
N ILE A 122 -30.04 -2.03 10.95
CA ILE A 122 -28.87 -1.61 10.14
C ILE A 122 -27.59 -1.64 10.98
N GLY A 123 -27.62 -1.12 12.22
CA GLY A 123 -26.47 -1.17 13.12
C GLY A 123 -26.01 -2.61 13.41
N GLN A 124 -26.96 -3.52 13.66
CA GLN A 124 -26.66 -4.95 13.80
C GLN A 124 -26.09 -5.58 12.52
N GLU A 125 -26.55 -5.16 11.34
CA GLU A 125 -25.98 -5.59 10.05
C GLU A 125 -24.53 -5.10 9.89
N MET A 126 -24.24 -3.87 10.29
CA MET A 126 -22.89 -3.30 10.27
C MET A 126 -21.93 -4.07 11.18
N LEU A 127 -22.34 -4.38 12.41
CA LEU A 127 -21.54 -5.20 13.33
C LEU A 127 -21.27 -6.60 12.75
N ARG A 128 -22.29 -7.26 12.20
CA ARG A 128 -22.12 -8.57 11.55
C ARG A 128 -21.15 -8.49 10.36
N PHE A 129 -21.24 -7.43 9.57
CA PHE A 129 -20.31 -7.19 8.46
C PHE A 129 -18.86 -7.04 8.95
N LEU A 130 -18.63 -6.24 9.99
CA LEU A 130 -17.30 -6.07 10.59
C LEU A 130 -16.75 -7.38 11.17
N GLU A 131 -17.58 -8.17 11.84
CA GLU A 131 -17.21 -9.49 12.37
C GLU A 131 -16.81 -10.45 11.23
N ASP A 132 -17.57 -10.45 10.12
CA ASP A 132 -17.27 -11.28 8.95
C ASP A 132 -15.97 -10.83 8.25
N GLU A 133 -15.71 -9.52 8.14
CA GLU A 133 -14.45 -8.99 7.60
C GLU A 133 -13.26 -9.30 8.52
N SER A 134 -13.46 -9.26 9.84
CA SER A 134 -12.45 -9.64 10.83
C SER A 134 -12.04 -11.11 10.68
N LYS A 135 -13.01 -12.01 10.49
CA LYS A 135 -12.76 -13.45 10.25
C LYS A 135 -11.99 -13.70 8.96
N LYS A 136 -12.20 -12.89 7.91
CA LYS A 136 -11.46 -13.02 6.64
C LYS A 136 -10.00 -12.57 6.75
N GLN A 137 -9.66 -11.77 7.76
CA GLN A 137 -8.33 -11.17 7.93
C GLN A 137 -7.85 -10.42 6.68
N ALA A 138 -8.80 -9.85 5.93
CA ALA A 138 -8.51 -9.21 4.66
C ALA A 138 -8.20 -7.72 4.81
N ALA A 139 -8.86 -7.07 5.77
CA ALA A 139 -8.61 -5.68 6.19
C ALA A 139 -7.76 -5.61 7.47
N ASP A 140 -7.23 -4.42 7.77
CA ASP A 140 -6.47 -4.18 9.00
C ASP A 140 -7.37 -4.36 10.24
N PRO A 141 -7.04 -5.26 11.18
CA PRO A 141 -7.85 -5.49 12.38
C PRO A 141 -8.01 -4.24 13.26
N ARG A 142 -7.05 -3.31 13.22
CA ARG A 142 -7.13 -2.04 13.96
C ARG A 142 -8.19 -1.13 13.37
N LEU A 143 -8.33 -1.12 12.04
CA LEU A 143 -9.36 -0.36 11.36
C LEU A 143 -10.75 -0.92 11.67
N ILE A 144 -10.88 -2.25 11.66
CA ILE A 144 -12.14 -2.92 12.05
C ILE A 144 -12.53 -2.54 13.48
N ALA A 145 -11.61 -2.69 14.45
CA ALA A 145 -11.87 -2.36 15.84
C ALA A 145 -12.23 -0.87 16.04
N HIS A 146 -11.63 0.03 15.26
CA HIS A 146 -11.94 1.46 15.26
C HIS A 146 -13.39 1.74 14.86
N TYR A 147 -13.93 1.01 13.87
CA TYR A 147 -15.34 1.14 13.48
C TYR A 147 -16.28 0.39 14.42
N GLU A 148 -15.89 -0.78 14.91
CA GLU A 148 -16.73 -1.68 15.71
C GLU A 148 -17.18 -1.00 17.01
N ALA A 149 -16.26 -0.39 17.76
CA ALA A 149 -16.55 0.22 19.06
C ALA A 149 -17.68 1.29 19.03
N PRO A 150 -17.64 2.34 18.19
CA PRO A 150 -18.70 3.34 18.14
C PRO A 150 -20.02 2.78 17.61
N ILE A 151 -19.99 1.79 16.71
CA ILE A 151 -21.21 1.15 16.19
C ILE A 151 -21.85 0.28 17.29
N GLU A 152 -21.05 -0.45 18.07
CA GLU A 152 -21.52 -1.27 19.18
C GLU A 152 -22.22 -0.41 20.23
N GLU A 153 -21.58 0.68 20.64
CA GLU A 153 -22.15 1.67 21.56
C GLU A 153 -23.49 2.22 21.02
N HIS A 154 -23.55 2.60 19.74
CA HIS A 154 -24.78 3.09 19.14
C HIS A 154 -25.91 2.05 19.13
N VAL A 155 -25.57 0.80 18.83
CA VAL A 155 -26.52 -0.32 18.79
C VAL A 155 -27.07 -0.59 20.20
N GLU A 156 -26.25 -0.56 21.24
CA GLU A 156 -26.69 -0.69 22.63
C GLU A 156 -27.67 0.43 23.01
N GLN A 157 -27.34 1.67 22.67
CA GLN A 157 -28.22 2.82 22.90
C GLN A 157 -29.58 2.64 22.19
N LEU A 158 -29.59 2.22 20.92
CA LEU A 158 -30.82 1.94 20.17
C LEU A 158 -31.64 0.80 20.79
N GLN A 159 -31.00 -0.24 21.33
CA GLN A 159 -31.68 -1.32 22.03
C GLN A 159 -32.39 -0.82 23.28
N HIS A 160 -31.73 0.02 24.08
CA HIS A 160 -32.34 0.65 25.24
C HIS A 160 -33.51 1.56 24.86
N ALA A 161 -33.37 2.36 23.80
CA ALA A 161 -34.44 3.23 23.32
C ALA A 161 -35.64 2.47 22.72
N ALA A 162 -35.43 1.23 22.26
CA ALA A 162 -36.48 0.38 21.72
C ALA A 162 -37.28 -0.39 22.80
N MET A 163 -36.86 -0.33 24.07
CA MET A 163 -37.60 -0.97 25.16
C MET A 163 -38.96 -0.29 25.38
N PRO A 164 -40.06 -1.07 25.55
CA PRO A 164 -41.39 -0.51 25.70
C PRO A 164 -41.51 0.38 26.95
N THR A 165 -42.11 1.56 26.77
CA THR A 165 -42.21 2.62 27.78
C THR A 165 -43.07 2.27 28.99
N GLU A 166 -43.83 1.16 28.94
CA GLU A 166 -44.74 0.71 30.00
C GLU A 166 -44.02 0.32 31.32
N GLU A 167 -42.69 0.15 31.32
CA GLU A 167 -41.93 -0.19 32.55
C GLU A 167 -41.21 1.00 33.21
N LEU A 168 -41.28 2.21 32.64
CA LEU A 168 -40.52 3.38 33.11
C LEU A 168 -41.44 4.52 33.56
N GLU A 169 -42.29 4.28 34.56
CA GLU A 169 -43.02 5.35 35.25
C GLU A 169 -42.08 6.13 36.20
N GLY A 170 -41.50 7.25 35.73
CA GLY A 170 -40.76 8.20 36.58
C GLY A 170 -40.02 9.31 35.82
N GLU A 171 -39.74 10.43 36.49
CA GLU A 171 -39.03 11.63 35.99
C GLU A 171 -37.66 11.34 35.33
N SER A 172 -37.12 10.12 35.50
CA SER A 172 -35.86 9.67 34.90
C SER A 172 -35.92 9.51 33.37
N TYR A 173 -37.09 9.31 32.77
CA TYR A 173 -37.20 9.06 31.32
C TYR A 173 -36.87 10.30 30.49
N HIS A 174 -37.26 11.49 30.96
CA HIS A 174 -37.08 12.72 30.20
C HIS A 174 -35.61 13.14 30.09
N ASN A 175 -34.80 12.92 31.14
CA ASN A 175 -33.36 13.18 31.11
C ASN A 175 -32.63 12.19 30.18
N TYR A 176 -33.06 10.93 30.16
CA TYR A 176 -32.46 9.91 29.31
C TYR A 176 -32.70 10.19 27.82
N VAL A 177 -33.92 10.61 27.45
CA VAL A 177 -34.26 10.94 26.06
C VAL A 177 -33.49 12.17 25.56
N SER A 178 -33.27 13.19 26.39
CA SER A 178 -32.49 14.36 25.96
C SER A 178 -31.01 14.03 25.75
N GLU A 179 -30.40 13.26 26.65
CA GLU A 179 -28.99 12.84 26.54
C GLU A 179 -28.78 11.89 25.34
N PHE A 180 -29.77 11.03 25.06
CA PHE A 180 -29.79 10.16 23.90
C PHE A 180 -29.86 10.91 22.57
N LEU A 181 -30.66 11.99 22.47
CA LEU A 181 -30.77 12.78 21.24
C LEU A 181 -29.48 13.53 20.92
N ASP A 182 -28.78 14.07 21.93
CA ASP A 182 -27.48 14.73 21.75
C ASP A 182 -26.38 13.73 21.32
N THR A 183 -26.44 12.49 21.81
CA THR A 183 -25.47 11.44 21.45
C THR A 183 -25.69 10.92 20.02
N HIS A 184 -26.96 10.89 19.55
CA HIS A 184 -27.29 10.48 18.19
C HIS A 184 -26.61 11.42 17.17
N ASP A 185 -26.77 12.74 17.33
CA ASP A 185 -26.14 13.72 16.45
C ASP A 185 -24.60 13.64 16.48
N SER A 186 -24.00 13.26 17.61
CA SER A 186 -22.54 13.11 17.69
C SER A 186 -21.98 11.99 16.83
N LEU A 187 -22.71 10.88 16.62
CA LEU A 187 -22.29 9.80 15.72
C LEU A 187 -22.48 10.16 14.24
N LEU A 188 -23.41 11.07 13.93
CA LEU A 188 -23.65 11.57 12.58
C LEU A 188 -22.59 12.61 12.17
N ASP A 189 -22.07 13.38 13.14
CA ASP A 189 -20.97 14.33 12.93
C ASP A 189 -19.58 13.67 13.06
N PHE A 190 -19.53 12.44 13.59
CA PHE A 190 -18.33 11.62 13.63
C PHE A 190 -18.00 11.13 12.22
N SER A 191 -17.23 11.92 11.47
CA SER A 191 -16.47 11.35 10.37
C SER A 191 -15.53 10.33 10.96
N LEU A 192 -15.89 9.05 10.86
CA LEU A 192 -15.12 7.94 11.40
C LEU A 192 -13.67 7.93 10.88
N ASP A 193 -13.40 8.65 9.79
CA ASP A 193 -12.08 8.82 9.21
C ASP A 193 -11.21 9.89 9.92
N ASN A 194 -11.83 10.87 10.59
CA ASN A 194 -11.13 11.97 11.26
C ASN A 194 -10.30 11.53 12.48
N ASP A 195 -10.70 10.45 13.15
CA ASP A 195 -10.04 9.93 14.34
C ASP A 195 -9.27 8.62 14.10
N ILE A 196 -9.11 8.19 12.84
CA ILE A 196 -8.28 7.02 12.52
C ILE A 196 -6.84 7.30 12.98
N PRO A 197 -6.25 6.47 13.86
CA PRO A 197 -4.87 6.62 14.28
C PRO A 197 -3.93 6.68 13.07
N GLU A 198 -2.89 7.51 13.14
CA GLU A 198 -1.96 7.75 12.03
C GLU A 198 -1.31 6.44 11.51
N GLY A 199 -1.12 5.45 12.39
CA GLY A 199 -0.62 4.11 12.03
C GLY A 199 -1.62 3.23 11.24
N VAL A 200 -2.90 3.60 11.18
CA VAL A 200 -3.95 2.92 10.40
C VAL A 200 -4.22 3.67 9.09
N ARG A 201 -4.01 5.00 9.06
CA ARG A 201 -4.01 5.82 7.83
C ARG A 201 -2.90 5.44 6.85
N PHE A 202 -1.87 4.77 7.32
CA PHE A 202 -0.70 4.39 6.52
C PHE A 202 -1.04 3.51 5.30
N PHE A 203 -2.08 2.68 5.40
CA PHE A 203 -2.45 1.77 4.33
C PHE A 203 -3.26 2.43 3.21
N ASP A 204 -3.81 3.63 3.42
CA ASP A 204 -4.60 4.39 2.44
C ASP A 204 -3.76 4.87 1.22
N ARG A 205 -2.42 4.82 1.33
CA ARG A 205 -1.48 5.54 0.46
C ARG A 205 -0.62 4.63 -0.41
N THR A 206 -1.23 3.61 -1.00
CA THR A 206 -0.57 2.61 -1.87
C THR A 206 0.13 3.19 -3.09
N GLU A 207 -0.34 4.32 -3.62
CA GLU A 207 0.28 5.00 -4.75
C GLU A 207 1.70 5.53 -4.42
N ILE A 208 1.95 5.90 -3.16
CA ILE A 208 3.17 6.61 -2.76
C ILE A 208 4.30 5.64 -2.44
N ALA A 209 4.01 4.54 -1.75
CA ALA A 209 5.00 3.51 -1.44
C ALA A 209 5.58 2.86 -2.71
N ALA A 210 4.78 2.75 -3.78
CA ALA A 210 5.22 2.23 -5.08
C ALA A 210 6.37 3.04 -5.70
N SER A 211 6.32 4.38 -5.58
CA SER A 211 7.37 5.28 -6.10
C SER A 211 8.66 5.26 -5.27
N ALA A 212 8.55 4.94 -3.97
CA ALA A 212 9.67 4.80 -3.03
C ALA A 212 10.11 3.34 -2.82
N THR A 213 9.75 2.42 -3.74
CA THR A 213 10.05 0.99 -3.58
C THR A 213 11.54 0.67 -3.61
N CYS A 214 11.90 -0.29 -2.76
CA CYS A 214 13.20 -0.95 -2.78
C CYS A 214 13.44 -1.65 -4.13
N GLY A 215 14.53 -1.28 -4.81
CA GLY A 215 14.91 -1.83 -6.12
C GLY A 215 15.52 -0.81 -7.08
N GLN A 216 15.53 0.47 -6.71
CA GLN A 216 16.20 1.52 -7.48
C GLN A 216 17.68 1.64 -7.06
N ASP A 217 18.55 1.86 -8.05
CA ASP A 217 19.98 2.13 -7.82
C ASP A 217 20.22 3.51 -7.18
N GLU A 218 19.21 4.38 -7.25
CA GLU A 218 19.23 5.77 -6.82
C GLU A 218 18.23 6.04 -5.68
N LEU A 219 18.56 7.01 -4.83
CA LEU A 219 17.75 7.45 -3.71
C LEU A 219 16.48 8.17 -4.21
N SER A 220 15.31 7.67 -3.82
CA SER A 220 14.03 8.36 -4.04
C SER A 220 13.60 9.11 -2.78
N VAL A 221 13.20 10.37 -2.93
CA VAL A 221 12.65 11.20 -1.86
C VAL A 221 11.32 11.75 -2.35
N VAL A 222 10.25 11.43 -1.63
CA VAL A 222 8.87 11.84 -1.96
C VAL A 222 8.35 12.73 -0.83
N PHE A 223 7.66 13.81 -1.18
CA PHE A 223 7.03 14.71 -0.22
C PHE A 223 5.53 14.50 -0.21
N GLU A 224 4.97 14.45 1.00
CA GLU A 224 3.56 14.30 1.24
C GLU A 224 3.09 15.34 2.27
N ILE A 225 2.16 16.20 1.87
CA ILE A 225 1.59 17.23 2.74
C ILE A 225 0.07 17.11 2.69
N GLU A 226 -0.57 17.02 3.86
CA GLU A 226 -2.04 16.81 3.98
C GLU A 226 -2.53 15.56 3.23
N GLY A 227 -1.67 14.56 3.03
CA GLY A 227 -2.00 13.34 2.28
C GLY A 227 -1.92 13.46 0.77
N HIS A 228 -1.43 14.57 0.25
CA HIS A 228 -1.16 14.76 -1.16
C HIS A 228 0.32 14.66 -1.45
N THR A 229 0.69 13.88 -2.48
CA THR A 229 2.06 13.89 -3.00
C THR A 229 2.31 15.22 -3.70
N ILE A 230 3.38 15.89 -3.30
CA ILE A 230 3.75 17.19 -3.86
C ILE A 230 5.12 17.05 -4.51
N ASP A 231 5.19 17.36 -5.80
CA ASP A 231 6.47 17.64 -6.44
C ASP A 231 6.93 19.04 -5.99
N PRO A 232 8.10 19.17 -5.33
CA PRO A 232 8.66 20.48 -4.97
C PRO A 232 8.71 21.45 -6.15
N ASP A 233 8.86 20.95 -7.37
CA ASP A 233 8.98 21.78 -8.56
C ASP A 233 7.64 22.33 -9.07
N GLU A 234 6.53 21.69 -8.73
CA GLU A 234 5.15 22.09 -9.11
C GLU A 234 4.48 23.05 -8.12
N LEU A 235 5.12 23.34 -6.98
CA LEU A 235 4.61 24.30 -6.00
C LEU A 235 4.65 25.74 -6.52
N ASP A 236 3.47 26.37 -6.60
CA ASP A 236 3.31 27.80 -6.94
C ASP A 236 3.93 28.72 -5.87
N ASN A 237 3.97 28.28 -4.61
CA ASN A 237 4.53 29.05 -3.52
C ASN A 237 6.07 28.93 -3.49
N ALA A 238 6.75 30.02 -3.88
CA ALA A 238 8.21 30.11 -3.91
C ALA A 238 8.89 29.79 -2.57
N SER A 239 8.28 30.15 -1.43
CA SER A 239 8.86 29.87 -0.11
C SER A 239 8.74 28.40 0.27
N GLY A 240 7.59 27.77 -0.02
CA GLY A 240 7.36 26.34 0.16
C GLY A 240 8.30 25.50 -0.71
N LYS A 241 8.43 25.86 -2.00
CA LYS A 241 9.36 25.24 -2.94
C LYS A 241 10.80 25.29 -2.45
N ALA A 242 11.28 26.45 -2.01
CA ALA A 242 12.64 26.60 -1.49
C ALA A 242 12.89 25.76 -0.22
N LEU A 243 11.89 25.65 0.66
CA LEU A 243 11.96 24.82 1.86
C LEU A 243 12.06 23.32 1.50
N LEU A 244 11.15 22.81 0.67
CA LEU A 244 11.15 21.39 0.27
C LEU A 244 12.44 21.01 -0.49
N GLN A 245 12.93 21.88 -1.38
CA GLN A 245 14.22 21.66 -2.05
C GLN A 245 15.40 21.64 -1.04
N THR A 246 15.35 22.44 0.01
CA THR A 246 16.38 22.44 1.06
C THR A 246 16.36 21.13 1.84
N ILE A 247 15.16 20.64 2.19
CA ILE A 247 14.98 19.34 2.84
C ILE A 247 15.48 18.23 1.94
N TYR A 248 15.06 18.22 0.67
CA TYR A 248 15.51 17.24 -0.33
C TYR A 248 17.03 17.17 -0.40
N ARG A 249 17.71 18.31 -0.58
CA ARG A 249 19.18 18.35 -0.64
C ARG A 249 19.84 17.87 0.66
N SER A 250 19.25 18.20 1.81
CA SER A 250 19.76 17.79 3.12
C SER A 250 19.67 16.27 3.28
N VAL A 251 18.50 15.69 2.98
CA VAL A 251 18.25 14.25 2.99
C VAL A 251 19.15 13.54 1.99
N HIS A 252 19.18 14.01 0.74
CA HIS A 252 20.00 13.45 -0.31
C HIS A 252 21.48 13.41 0.07
N ARG A 253 22.03 14.52 0.60
CA ARG A 253 23.43 14.58 1.03
C ARG A 253 23.76 13.58 2.13
N ARG A 254 22.83 13.30 3.04
CA ARG A 254 23.06 12.40 4.18
C ARG A 254 22.88 10.93 3.82
N VAL A 255 21.88 10.63 2.98
CA VAL A 255 21.40 9.26 2.82
C VAL A 255 21.75 8.66 1.44
N SER A 256 22.16 9.47 0.46
CA SER A 256 22.49 8.99 -0.90
C SER A 256 23.57 7.92 -0.98
N GLN A 257 24.44 7.81 0.02
CA GLN A 257 25.49 6.77 0.08
C GLN A 257 25.07 5.54 0.89
N THR A 258 23.97 5.61 1.64
CA THR A 258 23.46 4.48 2.41
C THR A 258 22.91 3.44 1.43
N ARG A 259 23.28 2.18 1.64
CA ARG A 259 22.76 1.03 0.88
C ARG A 259 22.29 -0.05 1.83
N CYS A 260 21.26 -0.78 1.42
CA CYS A 260 20.76 -1.93 2.16
C CYS A 260 21.88 -3.00 2.24
N PRO A 261 22.35 -3.42 3.43
CA PRO A 261 23.46 -4.38 3.52
C PRO A 261 23.11 -5.76 2.98
N ARG A 262 21.81 -6.08 2.88
CA ARG A 262 21.31 -7.38 2.37
C ARG A 262 21.02 -7.34 0.87
N HIS A 263 20.44 -6.25 0.39
CA HIS A 263 19.89 -6.16 -0.97
C HIS A 263 20.65 -5.17 -1.85
N SER A 264 21.63 -4.43 -1.30
CA SER A 264 22.44 -3.41 -1.97
C SER A 264 21.67 -2.28 -2.66
N THR A 265 20.39 -2.13 -2.38
CA THR A 265 19.51 -1.10 -2.94
C THR A 265 19.63 0.23 -2.19
N ALA A 266 19.36 1.34 -2.89
CA ALA A 266 19.21 2.64 -2.26
C ALA A 266 17.91 2.70 -1.42
N PRO A 267 17.88 3.46 -0.31
CA PRO A 267 16.65 3.66 0.45
C PRO A 267 15.66 4.56 -0.30
N GLY A 268 14.38 4.30 -0.09
CA GLY A 268 13.32 5.27 -0.36
C GLY A 268 13.01 6.07 0.91
N ILE A 269 12.72 7.36 0.76
CA ILE A 269 12.37 8.24 1.88
C ILE A 269 11.07 8.95 1.53
N VAL A 270 10.11 8.89 2.46
CA VAL A 270 8.86 9.62 2.39
C VAL A 270 8.91 10.68 3.48
N VAL A 271 8.77 11.95 3.10
CA VAL A 271 8.70 13.09 4.02
C VAL A 271 7.23 13.49 4.11
N CYS A 272 6.60 13.29 5.26
CA CYS A 272 5.16 13.40 5.46
C CYS A 272 4.80 14.37 6.59
N GLY A 273 3.74 15.17 6.42
CA GLY A 273 3.24 16.06 7.47
C GLY A 273 1.89 16.71 7.14
N ASN A 274 1.21 17.28 8.14
CA ASN A 274 -0.02 18.06 7.92
C ASN A 274 0.27 19.47 7.41
N SER A 275 1.51 19.95 7.58
CA SER A 275 1.95 21.27 7.14
C SER A 275 3.46 21.28 6.91
N LEU A 276 3.96 22.30 6.21
CA LEU A 276 5.40 22.50 6.00
C LEU A 276 6.20 22.67 7.31
N SER A 277 5.53 23.04 8.41
CA SER A 277 6.12 23.16 9.74
C SER A 277 6.14 21.86 10.54
N GLU A 278 5.32 20.89 10.16
CA GLU A 278 5.12 19.62 10.89
C GLU A 278 5.54 18.43 10.01
N LEU A 279 6.76 18.51 9.46
CA LEU A 279 7.29 17.45 8.62
C LEU A 279 7.99 16.39 9.47
N SER A 280 7.61 15.14 9.24
CA SER A 280 8.27 13.93 9.71
C SER A 280 8.83 13.17 8.51
N TRP A 281 9.71 12.20 8.74
CA TRP A 281 10.22 11.33 7.69
C TRP A 281 10.03 9.88 8.06
N GLN A 282 9.79 9.10 7.02
CA GLN A 282 9.61 7.66 7.09
C GLN A 282 10.51 7.03 6.02
N THR A 283 11.04 5.87 6.35
CA THR A 283 11.92 5.14 5.44
C THR A 283 11.25 3.82 5.09
N PRO A 284 10.43 3.77 4.02
CA PRO A 284 10.05 2.50 3.44
C PRO A 284 11.33 1.76 3.05
N GLY A 285 11.53 0.57 3.60
CA GLY A 285 12.83 -0.10 3.58
C GLY A 285 12.72 -1.57 3.25
N CYS A 286 13.70 -2.04 2.47
CA CYS A 286 13.94 -3.45 2.16
C CYS A 286 13.97 -4.37 3.40
N CYS A 287 14.43 -3.83 4.53
CA CYS A 287 14.63 -4.53 5.79
C CYS A 287 14.84 -3.54 6.95
N GLN A 288 14.71 -4.02 8.19
CA GLN A 288 14.91 -3.20 9.38
C GLN A 288 16.30 -2.55 9.46
N GLN A 289 17.36 -3.27 9.06
CA GLN A 289 18.73 -2.76 9.12
C GLN A 289 18.92 -1.50 8.26
N LEU A 290 18.27 -1.42 7.10
CA LEU A 290 18.30 -0.21 6.28
C LEU A 290 17.58 0.93 6.99
N ARG A 291 16.40 0.67 7.58
CA ARG A 291 15.62 1.67 8.33
C ARG A 291 16.42 2.23 9.50
N ASP A 292 17.13 1.38 10.25
CA ASP A 292 17.96 1.79 11.38
C ASP A 292 19.17 2.64 10.91
N ALA A 293 19.82 2.24 9.81
CA ALA A 293 20.94 2.97 9.23
C ALA A 293 20.52 4.36 8.75
N VAL A 294 19.40 4.46 8.04
CA VAL A 294 18.83 5.73 7.58
C VAL A 294 18.38 6.59 8.77
N GLY A 295 17.70 5.97 9.75
CA GLY A 295 17.28 6.62 10.98
C GLY A 295 18.45 7.30 11.69
N THR A 296 19.57 6.60 11.84
CA THR A 296 20.79 7.15 12.48
C THR A 296 21.35 8.37 11.74
N GLN A 297 21.27 8.38 10.40
CA GLN A 297 21.75 9.50 9.57
C GLN A 297 20.82 10.73 9.66
N LEU A 298 19.51 10.51 9.82
CA LEU A 298 18.51 11.58 9.84
C LEU A 298 18.27 12.17 11.25
N HIS A 299 18.42 11.38 12.32
CA HIS A 299 18.09 11.78 13.70
C HIS A 299 19.14 12.68 14.40
N ASN A 300 20.29 12.95 13.79
CA ASN A 300 21.36 13.78 14.40
C ASN A 300 21.06 15.30 14.38
N HIS A 301 19.79 15.72 14.42
CA HIS A 301 19.32 17.11 14.48
C HIS A 301 17.96 17.21 15.14
#